data_AF-A0A1G1CNK4-F1
#
_entry.id   AF-A0A1G1CNK4-F1
#
_cell.length_a   1.000
_cell.length_b   1.000
_cell.length_c   1.000
_cell.angle_alpha   90.00
_cell.angle_beta   90.00
_cell.angle_gamma   90.00
#
_symmetry.space_group_name_H-M   'P 1'
#
loop_
_entity.id
_entity.type
_entity.pdbx_description
1 polymer ?
#
loop_
_entity_poly.entity_id
_entity_poly.type
_entity_poly.pdbx_seq_one_letter_code
_entity_poly.pdbx_strand_id
1 'polypeptide(L)'
;MQFLIIHGSFGSPKANWFLWLNNELESLGQKVIVPHFPVDDWDVVTANGPNTPTANQTLNHWLSTFKPLVPRIKSQPTIAVGHSLSPLFFLHTTNEYNISYESGIFVAPFLSKLGCDWQIDLANQTFYQDNFDWESLKTHLPISYIIYAQDDPYVKEEFPRIFAEKLGSQIIVTKTGGHFNTDSGFTQFPLLLELCKTRIESKF
;
A
#
# COMPACT_ATOMS: atom_id res chain seq x y z
N MET A 1 -15.00 -9.66 9.19
CA MET A 1 -14.02 -8.60 8.88
C MET A 1 -14.06 -8.26 7.40
N GLN A 2 -13.26 -7.27 6.98
CA GLN A 2 -13.07 -6.91 5.58
C GLN A 2 -11.60 -6.67 5.25
N PHE A 3 -11.26 -6.71 3.97
CA PHE A 3 -9.94 -6.32 3.44
C PHE A 3 -10.07 -5.03 2.63
N LEU A 4 -9.12 -4.14 2.79
CA LEU A 4 -8.97 -2.93 1.97
C LEU A 4 -7.64 -3.03 1.24
N ILE A 5 -7.69 -3.22 -0.09
CA ILE A 5 -6.52 -3.37 -0.94
C ILE A 5 -6.32 -2.07 -1.72
N ILE A 6 -5.16 -1.43 -1.58
CA ILE A 6 -4.84 -0.18 -2.28
C ILE A 6 -3.59 -0.36 -3.15
N HIS A 7 -3.71 0.01 -4.43
CA HIS A 7 -2.62 -0.03 -5.41
C HIS A 7 -1.57 1.07 -5.18
N GLY A 8 -0.38 0.89 -5.77
CA GLY A 8 0.68 1.91 -5.78
C GLY A 8 0.49 3.01 -6.83
N SER A 9 1.54 3.82 -7.00
CA SER A 9 1.66 4.86 -8.02
C SER A 9 1.40 4.32 -9.43
N PHE A 10 0.74 5.09 -10.29
CA PHE A 10 0.40 4.69 -11.67
C PHE A 10 -0.42 3.38 -11.76
N GLY A 11 -0.92 2.87 -10.63
CA GLY A 11 -1.58 1.58 -10.52
C GLY A 11 -3.08 1.65 -10.75
N SER A 12 -3.72 0.49 -10.66
CA SER A 12 -5.18 0.38 -10.69
C SER A 12 -5.66 -0.80 -9.84
N PRO A 13 -6.96 -0.88 -9.48
CA PRO A 13 -7.54 -2.01 -8.74
C PRO A 13 -7.41 -3.38 -9.40
N LYS A 14 -7.13 -3.42 -10.71
CA LYS A 14 -7.09 -4.65 -11.51
C LYS A 14 -5.66 -5.07 -11.89
N ALA A 15 -4.66 -4.25 -11.57
CA ALA A 15 -3.26 -4.53 -11.88
C ALA A 15 -2.66 -5.61 -10.98
N ASN A 16 -1.49 -6.13 -11.37
CA ASN A 16 -0.68 -7.03 -10.56
C ASN A 16 -1.51 -8.22 -10.05
N TRP A 17 -1.43 -8.49 -8.76
CA TRP A 17 -2.14 -9.53 -8.05
C TRP A 17 -3.43 -9.04 -7.38
N PHE A 18 -3.84 -7.78 -7.55
CA PHE A 18 -4.97 -7.21 -6.78
C PHE A 18 -6.30 -7.90 -7.10
N LEU A 19 -6.61 -8.11 -8.39
CA LEU A 19 -7.82 -8.80 -8.81
C LEU A 19 -7.81 -10.28 -8.36
N TRP A 20 -6.65 -10.93 -8.47
CA TRP A 20 -6.48 -12.31 -8.01
C TRP A 20 -6.71 -12.41 -6.49
N LEU A 21 -6.05 -11.57 -5.70
CA LEU A 21 -6.19 -11.58 -4.23
C LEU A 21 -7.62 -11.26 -3.80
N ASN A 22 -8.29 -10.32 -4.48
CA ASN A 22 -9.70 -10.03 -4.26
C ASN A 22 -10.55 -11.30 -4.40
N ASN A 23 -10.42 -12.01 -5.52
CA ASN A 23 -11.21 -13.21 -5.80
C ASN A 23 -10.93 -14.34 -4.80
N GLU A 24 -9.65 -14.53 -4.42
CA GLU A 24 -9.27 -15.53 -3.41
C GLU A 24 -9.90 -15.21 -2.05
N LEU A 25 -9.82 -13.95 -1.60
CA LEU A 25 -10.41 -13.53 -0.33
C LEU A 25 -11.94 -13.60 -0.34
N GLU A 26 -12.59 -13.24 -1.44
CA GLU A 26 -14.04 -13.40 -1.61
C GLU A 26 -14.46 -14.87 -1.60
N SER A 27 -13.67 -15.76 -2.19
CA SER A 27 -13.91 -17.21 -2.13
C SER A 27 -13.83 -17.78 -0.70
N LEU A 28 -13.06 -17.12 0.17
CA LEU A 28 -12.96 -17.39 1.61
C LEU A 28 -14.05 -16.67 2.43
N GLY A 29 -15.06 -16.12 1.77
CA GLY A 29 -16.21 -15.45 2.40
C GLY A 29 -15.90 -14.06 2.98
N GLN A 30 -14.78 -13.45 2.60
CA GLN A 30 -14.39 -12.12 3.09
C GLN A 30 -14.97 -11.02 2.21
N LYS A 31 -15.32 -9.89 2.82
CA LYS A 31 -15.64 -8.67 2.07
C LYS A 31 -14.34 -7.97 1.69
N VAL A 32 -14.20 -7.58 0.43
CA VAL A 32 -13.01 -6.87 -0.04
C VAL A 32 -13.41 -5.52 -0.65
N ILE A 33 -12.57 -4.51 -0.45
CA ILE A 33 -12.70 -3.18 -1.05
C ILE A 33 -11.41 -2.91 -1.81
N VAL A 34 -11.52 -2.63 -3.11
CA VAL A 34 -10.38 -2.27 -3.96
C VAL A 34 -10.71 -0.97 -4.70
N PRO A 35 -10.60 0.19 -4.02
CA PRO A 35 -10.95 1.48 -4.63
C PRO A 35 -9.93 1.87 -5.70
N HIS A 36 -10.40 2.58 -6.73
CA HIS A 36 -9.52 3.20 -7.73
C HIS A 36 -9.17 4.60 -7.26
N PHE A 37 -7.89 4.87 -7.01
CA PHE A 37 -7.40 6.21 -6.73
C PHE A 37 -6.98 6.94 -8.01
N PRO A 38 -7.11 8.28 -8.06
CA PRO A 38 -6.68 9.06 -9.20
C PRO A 38 -5.17 8.95 -9.37
N VAL A 39 -4.72 8.52 -10.54
CA VAL A 39 -3.31 8.41 -10.92
C VAL A 39 -3.06 9.23 -12.18
N ASP A 40 -1.82 9.67 -12.37
CA ASP A 40 -1.37 10.20 -13.66
C ASP A 40 -1.00 9.05 -14.59
N ASP A 41 -0.86 9.37 -15.87
CA ASP A 41 -0.35 8.44 -16.88
C ASP A 41 1.18 8.58 -16.98
N TRP A 42 1.89 7.44 -17.00
CA TRP A 42 3.35 7.41 -17.01
C TRP A 42 3.96 8.10 -18.23
N ASP A 43 3.39 7.84 -19.41
CA ASP A 43 3.90 8.39 -20.67
C ASP A 43 3.63 9.89 -20.76
N VAL A 44 2.47 10.34 -20.27
CA VAL A 44 2.14 11.77 -20.16
C VAL A 44 3.08 12.49 -19.20
N VAL A 45 3.33 11.93 -18.00
CA VAL A 45 4.29 12.52 -17.04
C VAL A 45 5.68 12.58 -17.66
N THR A 46 6.12 11.50 -18.31
CA THR A 46 7.41 11.43 -18.98
C THR A 46 7.55 12.48 -20.07
N ALA A 47 6.52 12.67 -20.91
CA ALA A 47 6.51 13.68 -21.97
C ALA A 47 6.50 15.12 -21.44
N ASN A 48 5.82 15.39 -20.32
CA ASN A 48 5.74 16.71 -19.70
C ASN A 48 7.03 17.12 -18.96
N GLY A 49 7.87 16.15 -18.60
CA GLY A 49 9.15 16.38 -17.94
C GLY A 49 9.04 16.67 -16.44
N PRO A 50 10.19 16.73 -15.73
CA PRO A 50 10.27 16.71 -14.26
C PRO A 50 9.78 17.97 -13.55
N ASN A 51 9.56 19.06 -14.29
CA ASN A 51 9.15 20.36 -13.72
C ASN A 51 7.64 20.61 -13.84
N THR A 52 6.89 19.67 -14.41
CA THR A 52 5.44 19.76 -14.52
C THR A 52 4.81 18.95 -13.38
N PRO A 53 4.06 19.57 -12.45
CA PRO A 53 3.43 18.85 -11.36
C PRO A 53 2.46 17.78 -11.87
N THR A 54 2.25 16.73 -11.06
CA THR A 54 1.19 15.76 -11.31
C THR A 54 -0.19 16.41 -11.23
N ALA A 55 -1.08 16.00 -12.13
CA ALA A 55 -2.44 16.53 -12.20
C ALA A 55 -3.39 15.74 -11.29
N ASN A 56 -3.20 14.43 -11.20
CA ASN A 56 -4.17 13.52 -10.57
C ASN A 56 -3.64 12.87 -9.29
N GLN A 57 -2.41 12.35 -9.32
CA GLN A 57 -1.81 11.60 -8.22
C GLN A 57 -1.23 12.54 -7.17
N THR A 58 -2.09 13.03 -6.28
CA THR A 58 -1.70 13.84 -5.13
C THR A 58 -2.33 13.30 -3.85
N LEU A 59 -1.70 13.56 -2.71
CA LEU A 59 -2.20 13.15 -1.40
C LEU A 59 -3.62 13.67 -1.17
N ASN A 60 -3.89 14.94 -1.51
CA ASN A 60 -5.21 15.54 -1.36
C ASN A 60 -6.29 14.87 -2.22
N HIS A 61 -5.96 14.50 -3.47
CA HIS A 61 -6.91 13.78 -4.33
C HIS A 61 -7.16 12.36 -3.82
N TRP A 62 -6.12 11.68 -3.32
CA TRP A 62 -6.28 10.35 -2.72
C TRP A 62 -7.09 10.41 -1.43
N LEU A 63 -6.83 11.36 -0.53
CA LEU A 63 -7.63 11.61 0.68
C LEU A 63 -9.09 11.91 0.33
N SER A 64 -9.34 12.75 -0.68
CA SER A 64 -10.69 13.07 -1.15
C SER A 64 -11.44 11.84 -1.66
N THR A 65 -10.73 10.95 -2.37
CA THR A 65 -11.27 9.67 -2.86
C THR A 65 -11.51 8.68 -1.73
N PHE A 66 -10.67 8.70 -0.69
CA PHE A 66 -10.76 7.81 0.46
C PHE A 66 -11.87 8.21 1.43
N LYS A 67 -12.12 9.52 1.61
CA LYS A 67 -13.05 10.08 2.60
C LYS A 67 -14.43 9.38 2.64
N PRO A 68 -15.10 9.06 1.51
CA PRO A 68 -16.38 8.34 1.53
C PRO A 68 -16.30 6.91 2.10
N LEU A 69 -15.12 6.28 2.13
CA LEU A 69 -14.91 4.93 2.67
C LEU A 69 -14.77 4.92 4.19
N VAL A 70 -14.43 6.06 4.81
CA VAL A 70 -14.13 6.18 6.25
C VAL A 70 -15.23 5.58 7.13
N PRO A 71 -16.53 5.89 6.95
CA PRO A 71 -17.58 5.31 7.79
C PRO A 71 -17.62 3.78 7.71
N ARG A 72 -17.42 3.22 6.51
CA ARG A 72 -17.42 1.76 6.30
C ARG A 72 -16.22 1.11 6.98
N ILE A 73 -15.03 1.71 6.86
CA ILE A 73 -13.80 1.19 7.48
C ILE A 73 -13.93 1.21 9.01
N LYS A 74 -14.48 2.28 9.59
CA LYS A 74 -14.71 2.37 11.04
C LYS A 74 -15.81 1.45 11.56
N SER A 75 -16.74 1.01 10.70
CA SER A 75 -17.89 0.19 11.12
C SER A 75 -17.57 -1.29 11.35
N GLN A 76 -16.42 -1.79 10.87
CA GLN A 76 -16.07 -3.19 11.00
C GLN A 76 -14.55 -3.42 10.97
N PRO A 77 -14.06 -4.48 11.64
CA PRO A 77 -12.65 -4.87 11.60
C PRO A 77 -12.12 -4.94 10.17
N THR A 78 -11.06 -4.18 9.87
CA THR A 78 -10.48 -4.01 8.53
C THR A 78 -9.01 -4.37 8.52
N ILE A 79 -8.60 -5.20 7.57
CA ILE A 79 -7.20 -5.50 7.27
C ILE A 79 -6.76 -4.62 6.10
N ALA A 80 -5.71 -3.82 6.30
CA ALA A 80 -5.10 -3.00 5.26
C ALA A 80 -4.09 -3.84 4.47
N VAL A 81 -4.24 -3.85 3.14
CA VAL A 81 -3.28 -4.49 2.22
C VAL A 81 -2.81 -3.42 1.24
N GLY A 82 -1.51 -3.13 1.24
CA GLY A 82 -0.94 -2.06 0.44
C GLY A 82 0.26 -2.52 -0.39
N HIS A 83 0.44 -1.89 -1.55
CA HIS A 83 1.57 -2.09 -2.45
C HIS A 83 2.25 -0.75 -2.75
N SER A 84 3.58 -0.74 -2.70
CA SER A 84 4.44 0.38 -3.09
C SER A 84 4.14 1.67 -2.32
N LEU A 85 3.49 2.66 -2.94
CA LEU A 85 3.09 3.93 -2.31
C LEU A 85 2.02 3.76 -1.22
N SER A 86 1.09 2.83 -1.38
CA SER A 86 -0.12 2.82 -0.57
C SER A 86 0.05 2.50 0.93
N PRO A 87 1.07 1.75 1.39
CA PRO A 87 1.43 1.67 2.80
C PRO A 87 1.64 3.05 3.46
N LEU A 88 2.32 3.98 2.80
CA LEU A 88 2.47 5.35 3.30
C LEU A 88 1.13 6.09 3.30
N PHE A 89 0.31 5.88 2.27
CA PHE A 89 -1.04 6.43 2.24
C PHE A 89 -1.92 5.89 3.38
N PHE A 90 -1.78 4.63 3.78
CA PHE A 90 -2.47 4.11 4.96
C PHE A 90 -2.11 4.88 6.23
N LEU A 91 -0.83 5.23 6.43
CA LEU A 91 -0.40 6.06 7.56
C LEU A 91 -1.07 7.44 7.54
N HIS A 92 -1.15 8.08 6.36
CA HIS A 92 -1.89 9.33 6.19
C HIS A 92 -3.36 9.20 6.56
N THR A 93 -4.04 8.16 6.08
CA THR A 93 -5.47 7.95 6.39
C THR A 93 -5.72 7.65 7.86
N THR A 94 -4.81 6.91 8.52
CA THR A 94 -4.88 6.68 9.97
C THR A 94 -4.74 7.99 10.72
N ASN A 95 -3.75 8.82 10.38
CA ASN A 95 -3.51 10.10 11.03
C ASN A 95 -4.64 11.11 10.79
N GLU A 96 -5.08 11.27 9.55
CA GLU A 96 -6.09 12.27 9.14
C GLU A 96 -7.48 11.91 9.67
N TYR A 97 -7.86 10.63 9.62
CA TYR A 97 -9.23 10.20 9.93
C TYR A 97 -9.35 9.45 11.24
N ASN A 98 -8.28 9.26 12.00
CA ASN A 98 -8.26 8.48 13.24
C ASN A 98 -8.88 7.08 13.03
N ILE A 99 -8.31 6.34 12.09
CA ILE A 99 -8.76 4.99 11.69
C ILE A 99 -7.81 3.95 12.25
N SER A 100 -8.36 2.96 12.95
CA SER A 100 -7.65 1.74 13.32
C SER A 100 -7.88 0.64 12.30
N TYR A 101 -6.84 -0.15 12.07
CA TYR A 101 -6.88 -1.38 11.28
C TYR A 101 -6.48 -2.56 12.18
N GLU A 102 -7.10 -3.72 11.98
CA GLU A 102 -6.76 -4.94 12.72
C GLU A 102 -5.34 -5.42 12.41
N SER A 103 -4.91 -5.22 11.16
CA SER A 103 -3.53 -5.40 10.76
C SER A 103 -3.23 -4.71 9.43
N GLY A 104 -1.95 -4.42 9.20
CA GLY A 104 -1.42 -3.97 7.92
C GLY A 104 -0.54 -5.04 7.27
N ILE A 105 -0.71 -5.28 5.97
CA ILE A 105 0.17 -6.13 5.17
C ILE A 105 0.66 -5.28 3.99
N PHE A 106 1.92 -4.90 4.03
CA PHE A 106 2.48 -3.87 3.17
C PHE A 106 3.61 -4.43 2.31
N VAL A 107 3.44 -4.35 1.00
CA VAL A 107 4.38 -4.88 0.00
C VAL A 107 5.20 -3.72 -0.56
N ALA A 108 6.53 -3.81 -0.47
CA ALA A 108 7.50 -2.81 -0.94
C ALA A 108 7.23 -1.36 -0.46
N PRO A 109 6.99 -1.12 0.85
CA PRO A 109 6.70 0.21 1.37
C PRO A 109 7.93 1.12 1.42
N PHE A 110 7.68 2.43 1.43
CA PHE A 110 8.66 3.47 1.67
C PHE A 110 7.98 4.70 2.31
N LEU A 111 8.76 5.59 2.94
CA LEU A 111 8.27 6.83 3.54
C LEU A 111 8.69 8.09 2.77
N SER A 112 9.78 7.99 2.02
CA SER A 112 10.53 9.12 1.47
C SER A 112 10.89 8.89 0.00
N LYS A 113 11.47 9.93 -0.60
CA LYS A 113 11.97 9.94 -1.97
C LYS A 113 12.92 8.77 -2.22
N LEU A 114 12.69 8.01 -3.29
CA LEU A 114 13.44 6.79 -3.61
C LEU A 114 14.74 7.09 -4.36
N GLY A 115 14.72 8.10 -5.23
CA GLY A 115 15.87 8.47 -6.04
C GLY A 115 16.23 7.46 -7.14
N CYS A 116 15.29 6.57 -7.50
CA CYS A 116 15.44 5.61 -8.59
C CYS A 116 14.99 6.23 -9.93
N ASP A 117 13.76 6.73 -10.00
CA ASP A 117 13.16 7.35 -11.18
C ASP A 117 12.48 8.67 -10.81
N TRP A 118 12.75 9.74 -11.58
CA TRP A 118 12.20 11.06 -11.30
C TRP A 118 10.67 11.11 -11.46
N GLN A 119 10.09 10.29 -12.33
CA GLN A 119 8.64 10.17 -12.50
C GLN A 119 7.97 9.60 -11.25
N ILE A 120 8.56 8.55 -10.67
CA ILE A 120 8.07 7.94 -9.42
C ILE A 120 8.19 8.97 -8.29
N ASP A 121 9.34 9.62 -8.16
CA ASP A 121 9.56 10.63 -7.14
C ASP A 121 8.60 11.83 -7.26
N LEU A 122 8.35 12.28 -8.49
CA LEU A 122 7.42 13.36 -8.79
C LEU A 122 5.97 12.96 -8.44
N ALA A 123 5.55 11.78 -8.87
CA ALA A 123 4.18 11.31 -8.65
C ALA A 123 3.86 11.00 -7.18
N ASN A 124 4.89 10.79 -6.36
CA ASN A 124 4.75 10.49 -4.95
C ASN A 124 5.08 11.69 -4.05
N GLN A 125 5.51 12.82 -4.64
CA GLN A 125 6.09 13.95 -3.92
C GLN A 125 5.24 14.44 -2.76
N THR A 126 3.91 14.57 -2.97
CA THR A 126 2.99 15.09 -1.95
C THR A 126 2.67 14.09 -0.83
N PHE A 127 3.05 12.84 -0.98
CA PHE A 127 2.80 11.78 0.00
C PHE A 127 3.97 11.60 0.97
N TYR A 128 5.19 11.98 0.58
CA TYR A 128 6.37 11.74 1.40
C TYR A 128 6.27 12.40 2.77
N GLN A 129 6.43 11.58 3.81
CA GLN A 129 6.37 12.01 5.20
C GLN A 129 6.96 10.91 6.11
N ASP A 130 7.80 11.30 7.07
CA ASP A 130 8.42 10.38 8.04
C ASP A 130 8.35 10.86 9.50
N ASN A 131 7.75 12.03 9.72
CA ASN A 131 7.60 12.69 11.03
C ASN A 131 6.21 12.48 11.65
N PHE A 132 5.58 11.33 11.39
CA PHE A 132 4.32 10.96 12.03
C PHE A 132 4.46 10.80 13.55
N ASP A 133 3.34 10.87 14.27
CA ASP A 133 3.24 10.32 15.62
C ASP A 133 3.24 8.79 15.54
N TRP A 134 4.44 8.21 15.58
CA TRP A 134 4.63 6.77 15.45
C TRP A 134 4.03 5.97 16.60
N GLU A 135 3.94 6.54 17.80
CA GLU A 135 3.30 5.86 18.93
C GLU A 135 1.79 5.79 18.73
N SER A 136 1.16 6.88 18.26
CA SER A 136 -0.24 6.86 17.84
C SER A 136 -0.47 5.86 16.70
N LEU A 137 0.35 5.89 15.64
CA LEU A 137 0.21 4.95 14.52
C LEU A 137 0.29 3.48 14.96
N LYS A 138 1.22 3.13 15.86
CA LYS A 138 1.33 1.77 16.42
C LYS A 138 0.07 1.36 17.19
N THR A 139 -0.62 2.28 17.86
CA THR A 139 -1.90 1.95 18.52
C THR A 139 -3.03 1.69 17.52
N HIS A 140 -3.02 2.34 16.37
CA HIS A 140 -4.02 2.17 15.32
C HIS A 140 -3.70 1.01 14.35
N LEU A 141 -2.43 0.60 14.26
CA LEU A 141 -1.92 -0.49 13.43
C LEU A 141 -1.02 -1.41 14.29
N PRO A 142 -1.57 -2.07 15.32
CA PRO A 142 -0.76 -2.81 16.31
C PRO A 142 -0.07 -4.04 15.74
N ILE A 143 -0.57 -4.56 14.62
CA ILE A 143 0.00 -5.72 13.93
C ILE A 143 0.26 -5.31 12.49
N SER A 144 1.51 -5.38 12.05
CA SER A 144 1.85 -5.09 10.66
C SER A 144 2.99 -5.96 10.14
N TYR A 145 2.93 -6.26 8.85
CA TYR A 145 3.89 -7.08 8.12
C TYR A 145 4.39 -6.32 6.90
N ILE A 146 5.71 -6.31 6.70
CA ILE A 146 6.35 -5.78 5.51
C ILE A 146 6.86 -6.94 4.67
N ILE A 147 6.53 -6.95 3.39
CA ILE A 147 7.09 -7.87 2.40
C ILE A 147 7.93 -7.07 1.41
N TYR A 148 9.20 -7.44 1.22
CA TYR A 148 10.02 -6.86 0.13
C TYR A 148 10.95 -7.92 -0.50
N ALA A 149 11.44 -7.63 -1.70
CA ALA A 149 12.41 -8.46 -2.40
C ALA A 149 13.79 -7.77 -2.41
N GLN A 150 14.85 -8.56 -2.28
CA GLN A 150 16.22 -8.03 -2.32
C GLN A 150 16.61 -7.50 -3.71
N ASP A 151 15.93 -7.95 -4.76
CA ASP A 151 16.13 -7.54 -6.15
C ASP A 151 15.11 -6.51 -6.65
N ASP A 152 14.38 -5.83 -5.74
CA ASP A 152 13.47 -4.74 -6.11
C ASP A 152 14.25 -3.59 -6.78
N PRO A 153 13.97 -3.28 -8.06
CA PRO A 153 14.75 -2.27 -8.79
C PRO A 153 14.39 -0.83 -8.40
N TYR A 154 13.27 -0.61 -7.69
CA TYR A 154 12.78 0.71 -7.34
C TYR A 154 12.95 1.01 -5.85
N VAL A 155 12.58 0.06 -4.99
CA VAL A 155 12.53 0.22 -3.54
C VAL A 155 13.62 -0.62 -2.88
N LYS A 156 14.81 -0.02 -2.72
CA LYS A 156 15.95 -0.66 -2.06
C LYS A 156 15.63 -1.04 -0.61
N GLU A 157 16.35 -2.04 -0.08
CA GLU A 157 16.06 -2.61 1.24
C GLU A 157 16.07 -1.61 2.41
N GLU A 158 16.80 -0.49 2.30
CA GLU A 158 16.81 0.54 3.33
C GLU A 158 15.41 1.13 3.59
N PHE A 159 14.59 1.32 2.55
CA PHE A 159 13.26 1.94 2.66
C PHE A 159 12.24 1.09 3.43
N PRO A 160 11.99 -0.19 3.09
CA PRO A 160 11.05 -1.02 3.81
C PRO A 160 11.57 -1.36 5.21
N ARG A 161 12.90 -1.41 5.43
CA ARG A 161 13.48 -1.57 6.77
C ARG A 161 13.20 -0.36 7.67
N ILE A 162 13.40 0.86 7.16
CA ILE A 162 13.07 2.09 7.90
C ILE A 162 11.57 2.14 8.19
N PHE A 163 10.73 1.82 7.20
CA PHE A 163 9.27 1.75 7.40
C PHE A 163 8.90 0.77 8.52
N ALA A 164 9.46 -0.44 8.48
CA ALA A 164 9.23 -1.48 9.47
C ALA A 164 9.70 -1.07 10.87
N GLU A 165 10.89 -0.47 10.99
CA GLU A 165 11.44 0.00 12.26
C GLU A 165 10.53 1.06 12.90
N LYS A 166 10.10 2.05 12.10
CA LYS A 166 9.24 3.15 12.57
C LYS A 166 7.86 2.65 13.03
N LEU A 167 7.24 1.75 12.27
CA LEU A 167 5.92 1.21 12.58
C LEU A 167 5.95 0.01 13.54
N GLY A 168 7.13 -0.57 13.82
CA GLY A 168 7.26 -1.79 14.62
C GLY A 168 6.77 -3.05 13.90
N SER A 169 6.88 -3.08 12.56
CA SER A 169 6.37 -4.18 11.72
C SER A 169 7.29 -5.39 11.69
N GLN A 170 6.72 -6.56 11.47
CA GLN A 170 7.46 -7.79 11.17
C GLN A 170 7.88 -7.81 9.69
N ILE A 171 9.10 -8.25 9.39
CA ILE A 171 9.64 -8.26 8.03
C ILE A 171 9.63 -9.69 7.45
N ILE A 172 9.17 -9.82 6.21
CA ILE A 172 9.29 -10.99 5.35
C ILE A 172 10.11 -10.57 4.13
N VAL A 173 11.32 -11.13 3.99
CA VAL A 173 12.22 -10.84 2.87
C VAL A 173 12.25 -12.00 1.90
N THR A 174 12.15 -11.72 0.61
CA THR A 174 12.39 -12.69 -0.46
C THR A 174 13.71 -12.36 -1.17
N LYS A 175 14.44 -13.37 -1.63
CA LYS A 175 15.65 -13.14 -2.45
C LYS A 175 15.32 -12.53 -3.79
N THR A 176 14.19 -12.93 -4.37
CA THR A 176 13.72 -12.52 -5.69
C THR A 176 12.22 -12.22 -5.65
N GLY A 177 11.83 -11.20 -6.37
CA GLY A 177 10.43 -10.77 -6.52
C GLY A 177 10.27 -9.49 -7.33
N GLY A 178 11.37 -8.83 -7.69
CA GLY A 178 11.36 -7.51 -8.31
C GLY A 178 10.52 -6.57 -7.43
N HIS A 179 9.59 -5.86 -8.05
CA HIS A 179 8.67 -4.98 -7.32
C HIS A 179 7.32 -5.62 -6.96
N PHE A 180 7.21 -6.95 -7.04
CA PHE A 180 5.95 -7.69 -6.89
C PHE A 180 4.82 -7.16 -7.78
N ASN A 181 5.18 -6.71 -8.97
CA ASN A 181 4.27 -6.21 -9.99
C ASN A 181 4.17 -7.19 -11.17
N THR A 182 3.28 -6.88 -12.10
CA THR A 182 3.07 -7.71 -13.31
C THR A 182 4.36 -7.86 -14.12
N ASP A 183 5.18 -6.82 -14.23
CA ASP A 183 6.46 -6.85 -14.96
C ASP A 183 7.47 -7.82 -14.33
N SER A 184 7.35 -8.05 -13.01
CA SER A 184 8.12 -9.04 -12.26
C SER A 184 7.44 -10.43 -12.23
N GLY A 185 6.36 -10.62 -12.98
CA GLY A 185 5.60 -11.88 -13.07
C GLY A 185 4.51 -12.08 -12.01
N PHE A 186 4.20 -11.06 -11.20
CA PHE A 186 3.24 -11.17 -10.09
C PHE A 186 1.82 -10.76 -10.51
N THR A 187 1.16 -11.67 -11.24
CA THR A 187 -0.31 -11.64 -11.44
C THR A 187 -1.07 -12.42 -10.35
N GLN A 188 -0.33 -13.19 -9.55
CA GLN A 188 -0.80 -13.93 -8.37
C GLN A 188 0.23 -13.76 -7.26
N PHE A 189 -0.18 -13.84 -6.00
CA PHE A 189 0.74 -13.71 -4.87
C PHE A 189 0.40 -14.66 -3.72
N PRO A 190 0.69 -15.97 -3.85
CA PRO A 190 0.32 -16.99 -2.84
C PRO A 190 0.85 -16.69 -1.43
N LEU A 191 2.10 -16.20 -1.31
CA LEU A 191 2.67 -15.81 -0.01
C LEU A 191 1.82 -14.75 0.69
N LEU A 192 1.36 -13.73 -0.06
CA LEU A 192 0.51 -12.68 0.47
C LEU A 192 -0.86 -13.23 0.90
N LEU A 193 -1.46 -14.11 0.10
CA LEU A 193 -2.73 -14.75 0.46
C LEU A 193 -2.62 -15.56 1.75
N GLU A 194 -1.56 -16.36 1.92
CA GLU A 194 -1.34 -17.12 3.16
C GLU A 194 -1.21 -16.20 4.36
N LEU A 195 -0.47 -15.10 4.22
CA LEU A 195 -0.39 -14.10 5.28
C LEU A 195 -1.75 -13.47 5.59
N CYS A 196 -2.55 -13.12 4.58
CA CYS A 196 -3.92 -12.66 4.78
C CYS A 196 -4.78 -13.68 5.54
N LYS A 197 -4.67 -14.97 5.23
CA LYS A 197 -5.41 -16.05 5.93
C LYS A 197 -5.07 -16.11 7.42
N THR A 198 -3.81 -15.86 7.82
CA THR A 198 -3.43 -15.82 9.25
C THR A 198 -4.12 -14.70 10.04
N ARG A 199 -4.67 -13.71 9.32
CA ARG A 199 -5.38 -12.57 9.90
C ARG A 199 -6.89 -12.73 9.84
N ILE A 200 -7.41 -13.76 9.17
CA ILE A 200 -8.85 -14.04 9.16
C ILE A 200 -9.25 -14.62 10.51
N GLU A 201 -10.11 -13.92 11.25
CA GLU A 201 -10.73 -14.47 12.46
C GLU A 201 -11.56 -15.69 12.08
N SER A 202 -11.19 -16.85 12.63
CA SER A 202 -12.02 -18.04 12.51
C SER A 202 -13.24 -17.88 13.41
N LYS A 203 -14.43 -17.97 12.82
CA LYS A 203 -15.67 -18.15 13.58
C LYS A 203 -15.66 -19.58 14.12
N PHE A 204 -15.09 -19.78 15.30
CA PHE A 204 -15.30 -20.99 16.10
C PHE A 204 -16.49 -20.79 17.03
#